data_AF-A0A077N3U6-F1
#
_entry.id   AF-A0A077N3U6-F1
#
_cell.length_a   1.000
_cell.length_b   1.000
_cell.length_c   1.000
_cell.angle_alpha   90.00
_cell.angle_beta   90.00
_cell.angle_gamma   90.00
#
_symmetry.space_group_name_H-M   'P 1'
#
loop_
_entity.id
_entity.type
_entity.pdbx_description
1 polymer ?
#
loop_
_entity_poly.entity_id
_entity_poly.type
_entity_poly.pdbx_seq_one_letter_code
_entity_poly.pdbx_strand_id
1 'polypeptide(L)'
;MLDPKKIEQIARQIHNSMPKGVKEFGDDVEKKLRTVLQSQLSKLDLVNREEFDIQTQVLLRTREKLAAMEQRLDELEVRIGNPQAGIEKKTEQAE
;
A
#
# COMPACT_ATOMS: atom_id res chain seq x y z
N MET A 1 9.39 -14.63 43.03
CA MET A 1 8.91 -15.11 41.71
C MET A 1 7.43 -15.39 41.84
N LEU A 2 6.60 -14.85 40.95
CA LEU A 2 5.17 -15.14 40.94
C LEU A 2 5.00 -16.57 40.40
N ASP A 3 4.54 -17.48 41.25
CA ASP A 3 4.37 -18.89 40.88
C ASP A 3 3.17 -19.06 39.93
N PRO A 4 3.35 -19.60 38.72
CA PRO A 4 2.25 -19.80 37.77
C PRO A 4 1.12 -20.69 38.33
N LYS A 5 1.43 -21.62 39.23
CA LYS A 5 0.45 -22.47 39.93
C LYS A 5 -0.51 -21.68 40.84
N LYS A 6 -0.03 -20.61 41.48
CA LYS A 6 -0.88 -19.76 42.34
C LYS A 6 -1.84 -18.92 41.49
N ILE A 7 -1.36 -18.43 40.35
CA ILE A 7 -2.18 -17.69 39.39
C ILE A 7 -3.29 -18.59 38.84
N GLU A 8 -2.99 -19.84 38.53
CA GLU A 8 -3.98 -20.80 38.02
C GLU A 8 -5.04 -21.18 39.09
N GLN A 9 -4.63 -21.34 40.36
CA GLN A 9 -5.58 -21.59 41.44
C GLN A 9 -6.54 -20.41 41.67
N ILE A 10 -6.01 -19.18 41.64
CA ILE A 10 -6.82 -17.96 41.74
C ILE A 10 -7.77 -17.86 40.53
N ALA A 11 -7.29 -18.14 39.32
CA ALA A 11 -8.13 -18.15 38.12
C ALA A 11 -9.26 -19.19 38.20
N ARG A 12 -8.99 -20.41 38.69
CA ARG A 12 -10.01 -21.45 38.88
C ARG A 12 -11.01 -21.10 39.97
N GLN A 13 -10.55 -20.53 41.08
CA GLN A 13 -11.42 -20.12 42.18
C GLN A 13 -12.35 -18.98 41.76
N ILE A 14 -11.82 -17.99 41.04
CA ILE A 14 -12.60 -16.91 40.43
C ILE A 14 -13.61 -17.48 39.42
N HIS A 15 -13.19 -18.41 38.55
CA HIS A 15 -14.07 -19.02 37.56
C HIS A 15 -15.19 -19.87 38.18
N ASN A 16 -14.95 -20.53 39.32
CA ASN A 16 -15.96 -21.35 39.99
C ASN A 16 -16.91 -20.53 40.88
N SER A 17 -16.47 -19.37 41.39
CA SER A 17 -17.29 -18.45 42.17
C SER A 17 -18.03 -17.42 41.31
N MET A 18 -17.78 -17.39 39.99
CA MET A 18 -18.41 -16.47 39.06
C MET A 18 -19.84 -16.94 38.70
N PRO A 19 -20.88 -16.12 38.96
CA PRO A 19 -22.26 -16.44 38.58
C PRO A 19 -22.40 -16.64 37.07
N LYS A 20 -23.36 -17.48 36.62
CA LYS A 20 -23.58 -17.77 35.19
C LYS A 20 -23.67 -16.51 34.33
N GLY A 21 -24.33 -15.46 34.83
CA GLY A 21 -24.45 -14.18 34.13
C GLY A 21 -23.13 -13.45 33.88
N VAL A 22 -22.10 -13.65 34.71
CA VAL A 22 -20.77 -13.02 34.52
C VAL A 22 -19.90 -13.87 33.57
N LYS A 23 -20.10 -15.19 33.53
CA LYS A 23 -19.48 -16.05 32.50
C LYS A 23 -20.01 -15.74 31.11
N GLU A 24 -21.33 -15.67 30.96
CA GLU A 24 -21.97 -15.27 29.69
C GLU A 24 -21.59 -13.85 29.29
N PHE A 25 -21.47 -12.94 30.26
CA PHE A 25 -21.00 -11.57 30.00
C PHE A 25 -19.54 -11.54 29.52
N GLY A 26 -18.66 -12.39 30.06
CA GLY A 26 -17.28 -12.52 29.60
C GLY A 26 -17.19 -12.96 28.14
N ASP A 27 -17.93 -14.01 27.78
CA ASP A 27 -17.98 -14.54 26.42
C ASP A 27 -18.56 -13.51 25.42
N ASP A 28 -19.60 -12.77 25.81
CA ASP A 28 -20.20 -11.72 24.99
C ASP A 28 -19.27 -10.51 24.83
N VAL A 29 -18.54 -10.14 25.87
CA VAL A 29 -17.53 -9.07 25.82
C VAL A 29 -16.36 -9.47 24.93
N GLU A 30 -15.89 -10.71 25.01
CA GLU A 30 -14.84 -11.23 24.12
C GLU A 30 -15.29 -11.21 22.66
N LYS A 31 -16.50 -11.70 22.35
CA LYS A 31 -17.06 -11.66 20.99
C LYS A 31 -17.20 -10.24 20.47
N LYS A 32 -17.69 -9.31 21.30
CA LYS A 32 -17.81 -7.90 20.93
C LYS A 32 -16.44 -7.26 20.71
N LEU A 33 -15.47 -7.50 21.59
CA LEU A 33 -14.09 -7.03 21.43
C LEU A 33 -13.48 -7.55 20.13
N ARG A 34 -13.65 -8.85 19.83
CA ARG A 34 -13.14 -9.44 18.59
C ARG A 34 -13.78 -8.82 17.36
N THR A 35 -15.09 -8.61 17.38
CA THR A 35 -15.85 -7.99 16.27
C THR A 35 -15.44 -6.53 16.07
N VAL A 36 -15.27 -5.78 17.16
CA VAL A 36 -14.82 -4.38 17.12
C VAL A 36 -13.38 -4.32 16.62
N LEU A 37 -12.47 -5.16 17.11
CA LEU A 37 -11.08 -5.21 16.64
C LEU A 37 -11.00 -5.59 15.16
N GLN A 38 -11.78 -6.58 14.71
CA GLN A 38 -11.87 -6.92 13.29
C GLN A 38 -12.43 -5.77 12.46
N SER A 39 -13.51 -5.12 12.91
CA SER A 39 -14.10 -3.97 12.22
C SER A 39 -13.15 -2.78 12.17
N GLN A 40 -12.42 -2.50 13.25
CA GLN A 40 -11.45 -1.40 13.30
C GLN A 40 -10.21 -1.73 12.47
N LEU A 41 -9.76 -2.99 12.44
CA LEU A 41 -8.66 -3.42 11.59
C LEU A 41 -9.02 -3.41 10.10
N SER A 42 -10.26 -3.76 9.75
CA SER A 42 -10.79 -3.61 8.39
C SER A 42 -11.04 -2.16 7.97
N LYS A 43 -11.15 -1.23 8.92
CA LYS A 43 -11.32 0.22 8.68
C LYS A 43 -10.02 0.99 8.73
N LEU A 44 -8.97 0.43 9.30
CA LEU A 44 -7.63 0.94 9.06
C LEU A 44 -7.39 0.74 7.57
N ASP A 45 -7.09 1.81 6.84
CA ASP A 45 -6.64 1.81 5.45
C ASP A 45 -5.35 0.97 5.34
N LEU A 46 -5.47 -0.35 5.49
CA LEU A 46 -4.56 -1.27 4.88
C LEU A 46 -4.84 -1.09 3.40
N VAL A 47 -4.13 -0.14 2.78
CA VAL A 47 -3.86 -0.18 1.35
C VAL A 47 -3.49 -1.63 1.11
N ASN A 48 -4.39 -2.38 0.47
CA ASN A 48 -4.15 -3.79 0.26
C ASN A 48 -2.81 -3.85 -0.47
N ARG A 49 -1.95 -4.80 -0.12
CA ARG A 49 -0.62 -4.91 -0.74
C ARG A 49 -0.73 -4.87 -2.27
N GLU A 50 -1.82 -5.41 -2.80
CA GLU A 50 -2.22 -5.31 -4.21
C GLU A 50 -2.45 -3.88 -4.72
N GLU A 51 -3.17 -3.03 -3.99
CA GLU A 51 -3.41 -1.63 -4.39
C GLU A 51 -2.11 -0.82 -4.38
N PHE A 52 -1.22 -1.07 -3.42
CA PHE A 52 0.12 -0.46 -3.38
C PHE A 52 0.95 -0.89 -4.60
N ASP A 53 0.92 -2.18 -4.94
CA ASP A 53 1.65 -2.72 -6.09
C ASP A 53 1.08 -2.15 -7.42
N ILE A 54 -0.24 -2.01 -7.54
CA ILE A 54 -0.89 -1.38 -8.71
C ILE A 54 -0.45 0.07 -8.86
N GLN A 55 -0.48 0.86 -7.79
CA GLN A 55 -0.05 2.27 -7.83
C GLN A 55 1.43 2.39 -8.21
N THR A 56 2.27 1.51 -7.70
CA THR A 56 3.70 1.44 -8.06
C THR A 56 3.89 1.17 -9.56
N GLN A 57 3.11 0.24 -10.14
CA GLN A 57 3.16 -0.03 -11.58
C GLN A 57 2.65 1.15 -12.42
N VAL A 58 1.60 1.83 -11.98
CA VAL A 58 1.10 3.04 -12.65
C VAL A 58 2.14 4.14 -12.65
N LEU A 59 2.84 4.35 -11.53
CA LEU A 59 3.94 5.31 -11.43
C LEU A 59 5.12 4.95 -12.35
N LEU A 60 5.50 3.67 -12.41
CA LEU A 60 6.53 3.17 -13.33
C LEU A 60 6.18 3.48 -14.79
N ARG A 61 4.98 3.09 -15.24
CA ARG A 61 4.52 3.38 -16.61
C ARG A 61 4.45 4.87 -16.90
N THR A 62 4.10 5.69 -15.91
CA THR A 62 4.02 7.13 -16.09
C THR A 62 5.42 7.72 -16.27
N ARG A 63 6.41 7.25 -15.49
CA ARG A 63 7.83 7.64 -15.67
C ARG A 63 8.38 7.24 -17.04
N GLU A 64 8.08 6.04 -17.51
CA GLU A 64 8.49 5.58 -18.85
C GLU A 64 7.90 6.45 -19.95
N LYS A 65 6.59 6.75 -19.87
CA LYS A 65 5.93 7.62 -20.83
C LYS A 65 6.48 9.04 -20.79
N LEU A 66 6.79 9.55 -19.61
CA LEU A 66 7.37 10.88 -19.43
C LEU A 66 8.77 10.95 -20.06
N ALA A 67 9.63 9.98 -19.81
CA ALA A 67 10.95 9.89 -20.44
C ALA A 67 10.87 9.79 -21.97
N ALA A 68 9.91 9.02 -22.51
CA ALA A 68 9.69 8.95 -23.95
C ALA A 68 9.19 10.27 -24.54
N MET A 69 8.39 11.04 -23.80
CA MET A 69 7.95 12.37 -24.22
C MET A 69 9.09 13.39 -24.17
N GLU A 70 9.93 13.35 -23.13
CA GLU A 70 11.15 14.17 -23.04
C GLU A 70 12.07 13.90 -24.24
N GLN A 71 12.34 12.64 -24.58
CA GLN A 71 13.13 12.30 -25.77
C GLN A 71 12.54 12.84 -27.07
N ARG A 72 11.21 12.71 -27.25
CA ARG A 72 10.54 13.26 -28.43
C ARG A 72 10.62 14.78 -28.48
N LEU A 73 10.58 15.44 -27.32
CA LEU A 73 10.71 16.88 -27.23
C LEU A 73 12.14 17.29 -27.62
N ASP A 74 13.16 16.63 -27.08
CA ASP A 74 14.57 16.87 -27.44
C ASP A 74 14.80 16.68 -28.95
N GLU A 75 14.26 15.61 -29.55
CA GLU A 75 14.33 15.38 -30.99
C GLU A 75 13.67 16.50 -31.80
N LEU A 76 12.52 17.01 -31.33
CA LEU A 76 11.82 18.12 -31.97
C LEU A 76 12.57 19.44 -31.80
N GLU A 77 13.12 19.70 -30.61
CA GLU A 77 13.94 20.88 -30.33
C GLU A 77 15.20 20.90 -31.18
N VAL A 78 15.88 19.76 -31.36
CA VAL A 78 17.03 19.64 -32.29
C VAL A 78 16.62 19.92 -33.73
N ARG A 79 15.47 19.40 -34.17
CA ARG A 79 14.97 19.60 -35.54
C ARG A 79 14.56 21.04 -35.82
N ILE A 80 14.00 21.73 -34.83
CA ILE A 80 13.59 23.15 -34.94
C ILE A 80 14.80 24.07 -34.76
N GLY A 81 15.70 23.73 -33.84
CA GLY A 81 16.93 24.46 -33.54
C GLY A 81 18.04 24.32 -34.59
N ASN A 82 17.88 23.40 -35.55
CA ASN A 82 18.80 23.25 -36.68
C ASN A 82 18.11 23.49 -38.05
N PRO A 83 17.81 24.76 -38.42
CA PRO A 83 17.23 25.10 -39.72
C PRO A 83 18.12 24.79 -40.93
N GLN A 84 19.40 24.46 -40.74
CA GLN A 84 20.39 24.37 -41.83
C GLN A 84 20.68 22.94 -42.32
N ALA A 85 20.37 21.89 -41.54
CA ALA A 85 20.63 20.50 -41.94
C ALA A 85 19.80 20.02 -43.16
N GLY A 86 18.73 20.73 -43.52
CA GLY A 86 17.91 20.43 -44.70
C GLY A 86 18.37 21.13 -45.99
N ILE A 87 19.27 22.12 -45.91
CA ILE A 87 19.67 22.95 -47.05
C ILE A 87 20.95 22.41 -47.69
N GLU A 88 21.91 21.89 -46.91
CA GLU A 88 23.20 21.38 -47.43
C GLU A 88 23.05 20.14 -48.33
N LYS A 89 22.09 19.24 -48.03
CA LYS A 89 21.90 18.03 -48.85
C LYS A 89 21.34 18.29 -50.25
N LYS A 90 20.79 19.48 -50.53
CA LYS A 90 20.30 19.85 -51.88
C LYS A 90 21.37 20.50 -52.74
N THR A 91 22.39 21.12 -52.16
CA THR A 91 23.47 21.77 -52.92
C THR A 91 24.55 20.79 -53.36
N GLU A 92 24.79 19.70 -52.63
CA GLU A 92 25.79 18.69 -52.98
C GLU A 92 25.33 17.69 -54.07
N GLN A 93 24.06 17.70 -54.46
CA GLN A 93 23.52 16.86 -55.55
C GLN A 93 23.35 17.64 -56.88
N ALA A 94 23.80 18.90 -56.93
CA ALA A 94 23.67 19.78 -58.09
C ALA A 94 25.00 20.24 -58.70
N GLU A 95 26.14 19.71 -58.24
CA GLU A 95 27.46 19.82 -58.90
C GLU A 95 27.93 18.48 -59.45
#